data_AF-A0A372R5K2-F1
#
_entry.id   AF-A0A372R5K2-F1
#
_cell.length_a   1.000
_cell.length_b   1.000
_cell.length_c   1.000
_cell.angle_alpha   90.00
_cell.angle_beta   90.00
_cell.angle_gamma   90.00
#
_symmetry.space_group_name_H-M   'P 1'
#
loop_
_entity.id
_entity.type
_entity.pdbx_description
1 polymer ?
#
loop_
_entity_poly.entity_id
_entity_poly.type
_entity_poly.pdbx_seq_one_letter_code
_entity_poly.pdbx_strand_id
1 'polypeptide(L)'
;MITSRVGGANDSGIDFRGGWNLPNGQKLNLVGQCKNYSNKCPPSSVRELEGVVLGSKSENTLGILSSKSGFSHEAINRFNATVCPLIMVSVINNGEKCKSFMWNKSCEKFLDGIEVTMKFSKSDVCDDILEKEPILLYNGKPFNEKYWNTENNNEE
;
A
#
# COMPACT_ATOMS: atom_id res chain seq x y z
N MET A 1 -4.56 -5.75 7.63
CA MET A 1 -3.18 -5.27 7.52
C MET A 1 -2.85 -4.63 8.85
N ILE A 2 -1.78 -5.09 9.50
CA ILE A 2 -1.39 -4.55 10.80
C ILE A 2 -0.01 -3.97 10.65
N THR A 3 0.15 -2.68 10.95
CA THR A 3 1.42 -1.97 10.88
C THR A 3 1.76 -1.35 12.22
N SER A 4 3.05 -1.21 12.50
CA SER A 4 3.60 -0.49 13.64
C SER A 4 4.57 0.57 13.14
N ARG A 5 4.50 1.77 13.74
CA ARG A 5 5.47 2.83 13.48
C ARG A 5 6.80 2.42 14.10
N VAL A 6 7.87 2.50 13.32
CA VAL A 6 9.22 2.09 13.74
C VAL A 6 10.26 3.19 13.51
N GLY A 7 9.83 4.37 13.02
CA GLY A 7 10.73 5.47 12.67
C GLY A 7 11.57 5.97 13.85
N GLY A 8 12.87 6.09 13.65
CA GLY A 8 13.90 6.46 14.64
C GLY A 8 15.31 6.58 14.04
N ALA A 9 16.31 6.96 14.85
CA ALA A 9 17.69 7.03 14.37
C ALA A 9 18.18 5.64 13.89
N ASN A 10 18.85 5.59 12.73
CA ASN A 10 19.34 4.36 12.06
C ASN A 10 18.27 3.41 11.51
N ASP A 11 17.04 3.88 11.29
CA ASP A 11 15.96 3.06 10.69
C ASP A 11 16.08 2.85 9.17
N SER A 12 17.14 3.39 8.54
CA SER A 12 17.36 3.38 7.08
C SER A 12 16.20 4.00 6.29
N GLY A 13 15.49 4.97 6.88
CA GLY A 13 14.38 5.68 6.28
C GLY A 13 13.05 4.92 6.32
N ILE A 14 12.90 3.91 7.18
CA ILE A 14 11.68 3.09 7.30
C ILE A 14 10.77 3.69 8.37
N ASP A 15 9.63 4.22 7.95
CA ASP A 15 8.66 4.84 8.85
C ASP A 15 7.78 3.80 9.57
N PHE A 16 7.43 2.72 8.87
CA PHE A 16 6.59 1.65 9.42
C PHE A 16 6.98 0.26 8.90
N ARG A 17 6.67 -0.75 9.71
CA ARG A 17 6.73 -2.17 9.36
C ARG A 17 5.40 -2.82 9.69
N GLY A 18 5.12 -3.99 9.10
CA GLY A 18 3.89 -4.69 9.40
C GLY A 18 3.77 -6.05 8.76
N GLY A 19 2.59 -6.63 8.93
CA GLY A 19 2.20 -7.88 8.30
C GLY A 19 0.87 -7.73 7.56
N TRP A 20 0.74 -8.46 6.47
CA TRP A 20 -0.53 -8.62 5.76
C TRP A 20 -0.85 -10.11 5.62
N ASN A 21 -1.88 -10.55 6.33
CA ASN A 21 -2.48 -11.86 6.14
C ASN A 21 -3.49 -11.74 5.01
N LEU A 22 -3.28 -12.49 3.93
CA LEU A 22 -4.19 -12.55 2.80
C LEU A 22 -5.23 -13.67 2.98
N PRO A 23 -6.37 -13.59 2.27
CA PRO A 23 -7.43 -14.59 2.40
C PRO A 23 -7.07 -15.97 1.84
N ASN A 24 -6.00 -16.07 1.04
CA ASN A 24 -5.46 -17.34 0.60
C ASN A 24 -4.52 -17.98 1.66
N GLY A 25 -4.46 -17.43 2.88
CA GLY A 25 -3.60 -17.90 3.98
C GLY A 25 -2.15 -17.39 3.90
N GLN A 26 -1.77 -16.68 2.82
CA GLN A 26 -0.43 -16.15 2.65
C GLN A 26 -0.14 -15.02 3.66
N LYS A 27 1.05 -15.06 4.27
CA LYS A 27 1.54 -14.02 5.18
C LYS A 27 2.64 -13.23 4.50
N LEU A 28 2.40 -11.93 4.34
CA LEU A 28 3.33 -11.00 3.72
C LEU A 28 3.95 -10.06 4.76
N ASN A 29 5.22 -9.74 4.58
CA ASN A 29 5.92 -8.73 5.36
C ASN A 29 5.78 -7.38 4.68
N LEU A 30 5.56 -6.32 5.45
CA LEU A 30 5.45 -4.96 4.94
C LEU A 30 6.55 -4.09 5.52
N VAL A 31 7.16 -3.29 4.65
CA VAL A 31 8.05 -2.19 5.00
C VAL A 31 7.58 -0.96 4.24
N GLY A 32 7.61 0.22 4.87
CA GLY A 32 7.14 1.40 4.16
C GLY A 32 7.71 2.71 4.63
N GLN A 33 7.58 3.69 3.73
CA GLN A 33 8.04 5.06 3.89
C GLN A 33 6.90 6.03 3.60
N CYS A 34 6.86 7.12 4.35
CA CYS A 34 5.90 8.21 4.23
C CYS A 34 6.64 9.50 3.82
N LYS A 35 6.39 9.98 2.61
CA LYS A 35 7.03 11.19 2.08
C LYS A 35 6.07 12.38 2.17
N ASN A 36 6.38 13.32 3.06
CA ASN A 36 5.62 14.55 3.29
C ASN A 36 6.14 15.73 2.46
N TYR A 37 6.51 15.48 1.21
CA TYR A 37 7.01 16.54 0.32
C TYR A 37 5.90 17.52 -0.05
N SER A 38 6.26 18.78 -0.30
CA SER A 38 5.37 19.76 -0.92
C SER A 38 5.10 19.40 -2.38
N ASN A 39 6.13 18.95 -3.08
CA ASN A 39 6.06 18.51 -4.47
C ASN A 39 5.86 16.99 -4.61
N LYS A 40 5.53 16.54 -5.82
CA LYS A 40 5.42 15.12 -6.18
C LYS A 40 6.71 14.35 -5.86
N CYS A 41 6.58 13.11 -5.39
CA CYS A 41 7.73 12.27 -5.10
C CYS A 41 8.59 12.01 -6.35
N PRO A 42 9.92 12.20 -6.26
CA PRO A 42 10.86 11.93 -7.35
C PRO A 42 11.18 10.43 -7.48
N PRO A 43 11.81 10.01 -8.60
CA PRO A 43 12.28 8.64 -8.79
C PRO A 43 13.27 8.16 -7.72
N SER A 44 14.01 9.08 -7.07
CA SER A 44 14.93 8.71 -5.99
C SER A 44 14.21 8.10 -4.79
N SER A 45 12.98 8.53 -4.47
CA SER A 45 12.19 7.94 -3.39
C SER A 45 11.80 6.49 -3.68
N VAL A 46 11.60 6.13 -4.95
CA VAL A 46 11.38 4.72 -5.34
C VAL A 46 12.66 3.92 -5.17
N ARG A 47 13.81 4.45 -5.60
CA ARG A 47 15.12 3.76 -5.44
C ARG A 47 15.52 3.56 -3.99
N GLU A 48 15.19 4.52 -3.14
CA GLU A 48 15.40 4.43 -1.69
C GLU A 48 14.61 3.24 -1.11
N LEU A 49 13.32 3.14 -1.44
CA LEU A 49 12.48 2.03 -1.00
C LEU A 49 12.90 0.68 -1.60
N GLU A 50 13.39 0.65 -2.85
CA GLU A 50 13.98 -0.56 -3.44
C GLU A 50 15.15 -1.08 -2.61
N GLY A 51 16.06 -0.19 -2.20
CA GLY A 51 17.19 -0.54 -1.33
C GLY A 51 16.72 -1.15 -0.01
N VAL A 52 15.64 -0.61 0.57
CA VAL A 52 15.00 -1.16 1.78
C VAL A 52 14.45 -2.57 1.56
N VAL A 53 13.71 -2.78 0.46
CA VAL A 53 13.09 -4.09 0.18
C VAL A 53 14.16 -5.13 -0.13
N LEU A 54 15.17 -4.79 -0.93
CA LEU A 54 16.30 -5.67 -1.25
C LEU A 54 17.18 -5.98 -0.03
N GLY A 55 17.29 -5.04 0.91
CA GLY A 55 18.01 -5.22 2.17
C GLY A 55 17.21 -5.97 3.25
N SER A 56 15.92 -6.23 3.03
CA SER A 56 15.08 -6.97 3.97
C SER A 56 15.53 -8.43 4.04
N LYS A 57 15.75 -8.95 5.26
CA LYS A 57 16.08 -10.36 5.48
C LYS A 57 14.85 -11.28 5.38
N SER A 58 13.65 -10.71 5.45
CA SER A 58 12.41 -11.46 5.44
C SER A 58 11.97 -11.74 4.00
N GLU A 59 11.75 -13.01 3.69
CA GLU A 59 11.09 -13.40 2.44
C GLU A 59 9.69 -12.78 2.36
N ASN A 60 9.15 -12.65 1.14
CA ASN A 60 7.81 -12.12 0.87
C ASN A 60 7.58 -10.69 1.43
N THR A 61 8.60 -9.83 1.37
CA THR A 61 8.50 -8.43 1.78
C THR A 61 7.98 -7.56 0.63
N LEU A 62 6.90 -6.82 0.87
CA LEU A 62 6.39 -5.77 -0.02
C LEU A 62 6.78 -4.39 0.51
N GLY A 63 7.23 -3.51 -0.37
CA GLY A 63 7.53 -2.12 -0.05
C GLY A 63 6.33 -1.21 -0.29
N ILE A 64 6.03 -0.30 0.64
CA ILE A 64 4.96 0.69 0.49
C ILE A 64 5.54 2.10 0.52
N LEU A 65 5.30 2.89 -0.53
CA LEU A 65 5.64 4.31 -0.58
C LEU A 65 4.35 5.13 -0.50
N SER A 66 4.20 5.91 0.58
CA SER A 66 3.06 6.82 0.77
C SER A 66 3.45 8.27 0.51
N SER A 67 2.58 9.05 -0.14
CA SER A 67 2.83 10.46 -0.46
C SER A 67 1.55 11.29 -0.40
N LYS A 68 1.59 12.46 0.25
CA LYS A 68 0.47 13.43 0.21
C LYS A 68 0.38 14.19 -1.12
N SER A 69 1.52 14.41 -1.77
CA SER A 69 1.61 15.16 -3.03
C SER A 69 1.61 14.26 -4.26
N GLY A 70 1.45 12.95 -4.08
CA GLY A 70 1.51 11.94 -5.13
C GLY A 70 2.92 11.74 -5.69
N PHE A 71 2.98 11.25 -6.93
CA PHE A 71 4.21 10.79 -7.59
C PHE A 71 4.43 11.49 -8.93
N SER A 72 5.69 11.76 -9.26
CA SER A 72 6.09 12.30 -10.57
C SER A 72 5.92 11.22 -11.66
N HIS A 73 5.86 11.64 -12.93
CA HIS A 73 5.74 10.69 -14.03
C HIS A 73 6.96 9.75 -14.07
N GLU A 74 8.14 10.29 -13.82
CA GLU A 74 9.40 9.58 -13.75
C GLU A 74 9.42 8.59 -12.58
N ALA A 75 8.82 8.93 -11.43
CA ALA A 75 8.69 8.02 -10.30
C ALA A 75 7.77 6.84 -10.63
N ILE A 76 6.65 7.10 -11.29
CA ILE A 76 5.72 6.05 -11.77
C ILE A 76 6.45 5.15 -12.79
N ASN A 77 7.22 5.72 -13.72
CA ASN A 77 8.01 4.94 -14.68
C ASN A 77 9.03 4.04 -13.98
N ARG A 78 9.76 4.54 -12.97
CA ARG A 78 10.68 3.71 -12.18
C ARG A 78 9.94 2.60 -11.42
N PHE A 79 8.80 2.93 -10.81
CA PHE A 79 7.95 1.99 -10.08
C PHE A 79 7.44 0.83 -10.96
N ASN A 80 7.07 1.12 -12.20
CA ASN A 80 6.65 0.09 -13.15
C ASN A 80 7.83 -0.76 -13.65
N ALA A 81 9.03 -0.18 -13.75
CA ALA A 81 10.23 -0.84 -14.29
C ALA A 81 10.97 -1.72 -13.28
N THR A 82 10.66 -1.64 -11.98
CA THR A 82 11.43 -2.33 -10.95
C THR A 82 10.94 -3.75 -10.68
N VAL A 83 11.89 -4.63 -10.37
CA VAL A 83 11.63 -6.02 -9.97
C VAL A 83 11.28 -6.17 -8.48
N CYS A 84 11.40 -5.10 -7.71
CA CYS A 84 10.98 -5.09 -6.31
C CYS A 84 9.44 -5.03 -6.23
N PRO A 85 8.79 -5.83 -5.37
CA PRO A 85 7.35 -5.78 -5.16
C PRO A 85 6.97 -4.51 -4.38
N LEU A 86 6.48 -3.50 -5.08
CA LEU A 86 6.20 -2.19 -4.51
C LEU A 86 4.72 -1.80 -4.65
N ILE A 87 4.26 -1.05 -3.67
CA ILE A 87 2.95 -0.40 -3.61
C ILE A 87 3.15 1.11 -3.49
N MET A 88 2.41 1.88 -4.27
CA MET A 88 2.29 3.33 -4.17
C MET A 88 0.92 3.72 -3.61
N VAL A 89 0.95 4.54 -2.57
CA VAL A 89 -0.25 5.09 -1.94
C VAL A 89 -0.19 6.61 -1.99
N SER A 90 -1.22 7.22 -2.56
CA SER A 90 -1.42 8.68 -2.40
C SER A 90 -2.47 8.89 -1.33
N VAL A 91 -2.21 9.82 -0.43
CA VAL A 91 -3.15 10.16 0.66
C VAL A 91 -3.57 11.62 0.60
N ILE A 92 -4.75 11.92 1.14
CA ILE A 92 -5.28 13.28 1.33
C ILE A 92 -5.71 13.44 2.79
N ASN A 93 -6.14 14.65 3.17
CA ASN A 93 -6.58 14.98 4.53
C ASN A 93 -5.54 14.54 5.58
N ASN A 94 -4.29 14.98 5.41
CA ASN A 94 -3.18 14.65 6.30
C ASN A 94 -2.94 13.13 6.54
N GLY A 95 -3.34 12.28 5.59
CA GLY A 95 -3.15 10.84 5.69
C GLY A 95 -4.41 10.06 6.05
N GLU A 96 -5.51 10.74 6.37
CA GLU A 96 -6.76 10.10 6.81
C GLU A 96 -7.47 9.34 5.68
N LYS A 97 -7.45 9.87 4.46
CA LYS A 97 -8.11 9.25 3.30
C LYS A 97 -7.10 8.79 2.27
N CYS A 98 -7.24 7.55 1.81
CA CYS A 98 -6.50 7.03 0.67
C CYS A 98 -7.10 7.58 -0.63
N LYS A 99 -6.28 8.24 -1.46
CA LYS A 99 -6.69 8.78 -2.76
C LYS A 99 -6.42 7.80 -3.91
N SER A 100 -5.33 7.06 -3.83
CA SER A 100 -4.97 6.04 -4.82
C SER A 100 -4.15 4.94 -4.16
N PHE A 101 -4.37 3.71 -4.59
CA PHE A 101 -3.60 2.54 -4.17
C PHE A 101 -3.24 1.75 -5.42
N MET A 102 -1.95 1.54 -5.67
CA MET A 102 -1.46 0.85 -6.86
C MET A 102 -0.29 -0.05 -6.48
N TRP A 103 -0.17 -1.21 -7.12
CA TRP A 103 1.02 -2.05 -7.05
C TRP A 103 1.64 -2.24 -8.43
N ASN A 104 2.92 -2.60 -8.47
CA ASN A 104 3.59 -2.93 -9.72
C ASN A 104 3.49 -4.43 -10.04
N LYS A 105 3.91 -4.80 -11.25
CA LYS A 105 3.87 -6.19 -11.74
C LYS A 105 4.53 -7.20 -10.79
N SER A 106 5.60 -6.78 -10.13
CA SER A 106 6.36 -7.61 -9.18
C SER A 106 5.55 -8.02 -7.94
N CYS A 107 4.49 -7.29 -7.60
CA CYS A 107 3.54 -7.64 -6.53
C CYS A 107 2.53 -8.72 -6.94
N GLU A 108 2.24 -8.91 -8.23
CA GLU A 108 1.14 -9.79 -8.69
C GLU A 108 1.31 -11.23 -8.19
N LYS A 109 2.55 -11.74 -8.12
CA LYS A 109 2.86 -13.07 -7.58
C LYS A 109 2.52 -13.27 -6.10
N PHE A 110 2.31 -12.19 -5.35
CA PHE A 110 1.95 -12.21 -3.94
C PHE A 110 0.48 -11.86 -3.70
N LEU A 111 -0.16 -11.19 -4.65
CA LEU A 111 -1.47 -10.57 -4.49
C LEU A 111 -2.53 -11.30 -5.32
N ASP A 112 -2.39 -12.61 -5.47
CA ASP A 112 -3.35 -13.42 -6.22
C ASP A 112 -4.77 -13.27 -5.66
N GLY A 113 -5.72 -13.06 -6.55
CA GLY A 113 -7.11 -12.75 -6.22
C GLY A 113 -7.35 -11.36 -5.62
N ILE A 114 -6.32 -10.58 -5.29
CA ILE A 114 -6.48 -9.21 -4.78
C ILE A 114 -6.58 -8.24 -5.94
N GLU A 115 -7.58 -7.37 -5.92
CA GLU A 115 -7.80 -6.33 -6.92
C GLU A 115 -8.01 -4.98 -6.24
N VAL A 116 -7.73 -3.88 -6.96
CA VAL A 116 -8.09 -2.52 -6.54
C VAL A 116 -9.12 -1.99 -7.50
N THR A 117 -10.23 -1.46 -6.97
CA THR A 117 -11.21 -0.72 -7.77
C THR A 117 -11.59 0.58 -7.08
N MET A 118 -12.36 1.43 -7.75
CA MET A 118 -12.87 2.67 -7.19
C MET A 118 -14.32 2.48 -6.76
N LYS A 119 -14.60 2.74 -5.48
CA LYS A 119 -15.95 2.90 -4.98
C LYS A 119 -16.36 4.35 -5.12
N PHE A 120 -17.59 4.57 -5.56
CA PHE A 120 -18.20 5.88 -5.69
C PHE A 120 -19.33 6.02 -4.67
N SER A 121 -19.39 7.16 -3.98
CA SER A 121 -20.46 7.51 -3.06
C SER A 121 -20.88 8.95 -3.30
N LYS A 122 -22.12 9.28 -2.93
CA LYS A 122 -22.54 10.68 -2.85
C LYS A 122 -21.82 11.34 -1.67
N SER A 123 -21.47 12.62 -1.82
CA SER A 123 -20.92 13.39 -0.72
C SER A 123 -22.00 13.73 0.30
N ASP A 124 -21.64 13.73 1.58
CA ASP A 124 -22.54 14.13 2.66
C ASP A 124 -22.87 15.65 2.63
N VAL A 125 -22.09 16.43 1.86
CA VAL A 125 -22.23 17.90 1.77
C VAL A 125 -23.12 18.31 0.61
N CYS A 126 -23.01 17.67 -0.56
CA CYS A 126 -23.96 17.85 -1.64
C CYS A 126 -24.08 16.59 -2.52
N ASP A 127 -25.30 16.31 -2.96
CA ASP A 127 -25.62 15.14 -3.79
C ASP A 127 -24.97 15.18 -5.18
N ASP A 128 -24.53 16.36 -5.64
CA ASP A 128 -23.89 16.57 -6.95
C ASP A 128 -22.38 16.27 -6.94
N ILE A 129 -21.77 16.09 -5.76
CA ILE A 129 -20.36 15.70 -5.63
C ILE A 129 -20.27 14.19 -5.39
N LEU A 130 -19.59 13.50 -6.30
CA LEU A 130 -19.20 12.10 -6.14
C LEU A 130 -17.86 12.01 -5.41
N GLU A 131 -17.89 11.44 -4.21
CA GLU A 131 -16.68 10.98 -3.54
C GLU A 131 -16.23 9.66 -4.14
N LYS A 132 -14.91 9.48 -4.22
CA LYS A 132 -14.31 8.24 -4.70
C LYS A 132 -13.17 7.80 -3.80
N GLU A 133 -13.12 6.51 -3.52
CA GLU A 133 -12.07 5.89 -2.71
C GLU A 133 -11.62 4.57 -3.35
N PRO A 134 -10.32 4.24 -3.31
CA PRO A 134 -9.86 2.93 -3.70
C PRO A 134 -10.33 1.90 -2.66
N ILE A 135 -10.92 0.81 -3.14
CA ILE A 135 -11.27 -0.35 -2.32
C ILE A 135 -10.51 -1.57 -2.83
N LEU A 136 -10.15 -2.46 -1.91
CA LEU A 136 -9.60 -3.76 -2.24
C LEU A 136 -10.74 -4.76 -2.44
N LEU A 137 -10.62 -5.62 -3.45
CA LEU A 137 -11.44 -6.81 -3.62
C LEU A 137 -10.58 -8.04 -3.42
N TYR A 138 -11.19 -9.14 -2.99
CA TYR A 138 -10.65 -10.48 -3.08
C TYR A 138 -11.61 -11.37 -3.88
N ASN A 139 -11.15 -11.92 -5.00
CA ASN A 139 -11.94 -12.72 -5.93
C ASN A 139 -13.28 -12.04 -6.28
N GLY A 140 -13.22 -10.75 -6.62
CA GLY A 140 -14.37 -9.93 -7.00
C GLY A 140 -15.28 -9.46 -5.85
N LYS A 141 -15.00 -9.83 -4.60
CA LYS A 141 -15.79 -9.39 -3.42
C LYS A 141 -15.03 -8.35 -2.60
N PRO A 142 -15.69 -7.35 -2.00
CA PRO A 142 -15.00 -6.38 -1.14
C PRO A 142 -14.17 -7.07 -0.05
N PHE A 143 -12.87 -6.76 -0.03
CA PHE A 143 -11.96 -7.23 1.00
C PHE A 143 -12.29 -6.52 2.31
N ASN A 144 -12.84 -7.24 3.27
CA ASN A 144 -13.14 -6.71 4.59
C ASN A 144 -12.51 -7.60 5.66
N GLU A 145 -11.49 -7.04 6.32
CA GLU A 145 -10.65 -7.72 7.31
C GLU A 145 -11.44 -8.30 8.49
N LYS A 146 -12.62 -7.72 8.81
CA LYS A 146 -13.47 -8.22 9.90
C LYS A 146 -14.03 -9.62 9.62
N TYR A 147 -14.27 -9.97 8.36
CA TYR A 147 -14.81 -11.30 8.01
C TYR A 147 -13.73 -12.39 8.01
N TRP A 148 -12.48 -12.03 7.72
CA TRP A 148 -11.41 -13.01 7.60
C TRP A 148 -10.72 -13.37 8.94
N ASN A 149 -10.78 -12.46 9.92
CA ASN A 149 -10.35 -12.78 11.28
C ASN A 149 -11.34 -13.71 12.02
N THR A 150 -12.60 -13.79 11.58
CA THR A 150 -13.61 -14.69 12.18
C THR A 150 -13.58 -16.11 11.61
N GLU A 151 -13.16 -16.30 10.36
CA GLU A 151 -13.09 -17.65 9.76
C GLU A 151 -11.86 -18.45 10.22
N ASN A 152 -10.84 -17.79 10.77
CA ASN A 152 -9.62 -18.45 11.29
C ASN A 152 -9.63 -18.72 12.81
N ASN A 153 -10.75 -18.46 13.50
CA ASN A 153 -10.90 -18.74 14.94
C ASN A 153 -11.84 -19.92 15.23
N ASN A 154 -12.26 -20.68 14.20
CA ASN A 154 -13.11 -21.87 14.36
C ASN A 154 -12.35 -23.18 14.17
N GLU A 155 -11.02 -23.14 14.12
CA GLU A 155 -10.14 -24.31 14.14
C GLU A 155 -9.12 -24.16 15.28
N GLU A 156 -9.60 -24.31 16.53
CA GLU A 156 -8.81 -24.75 17.69
C GLU A 156 -9.74 -25.31 18.78
#